data_AF-A0A3S3VLG6-F1
#
_entry.id   AF-A0A3S3VLG6-F1
#
_cell.length_a   1.000
_cell.length_b   1.000
_cell.length_c   1.000
_cell.angle_alpha   90.00
_cell.angle_beta   90.00
_cell.angle_gamma   90.00
#
_symmetry.space_group_name_H-M   'P 1'
#
loop_
_entity.id
_entity.type
_entity.pdbx_description
1 polymer ?
#
loop_
_entity_poly.entity_id
_entity_poly.type
_entity_poly.pdbx_seq_one_letter_code
_entity_poly.pdbx_strand_id
1 'polypeptide(L)'
;MASISEIGRGNQQINLRAPDGLHDRIKESALKNGRSLNAELVHRLESSFEPSVALAPAIAQVIDEHIEQQVNSRLRAIAAQIGGA
;
A
#
# COMPACT_ATOMS: atom_id res chain seq x y z
N MET A 1 29.84 -27.76 -2.83
CA MET A 1 29.14 -27.25 -1.63
C MET A 1 29.58 -25.82 -1.42
N ALA A 2 28.78 -24.83 -1.84
CA ALA A 2 29.12 -23.42 -1.67
C ALA A 2 28.94 -23.01 -0.20
N SER A 3 29.95 -22.33 0.36
CA SER A 3 29.99 -21.91 1.76
C SER A 3 28.98 -20.80 2.05
N ILE A 4 28.33 -20.89 3.21
CA ILE A 4 27.33 -19.95 3.76
C ILE A 4 27.82 -18.48 3.80
N SER A 5 29.11 -18.22 3.57
CA SER A 5 29.72 -16.90 3.48
C SER A 5 29.47 -16.15 2.15
N GLU A 6 28.90 -16.78 1.10
CA GLU A 6 28.57 -16.08 -0.16
C GLU A 6 27.27 -15.28 -0.11
N ILE A 7 26.32 -15.64 0.76
CA ILE A 7 25.01 -14.97 0.86
C ILE A 7 25.14 -13.53 1.44
N GLY A 8 26.25 -13.22 2.13
CA GLY A 8 26.48 -11.91 2.74
C GLY A 8 27.10 -10.83 1.82
N ARG A 9 27.56 -11.19 0.62
CA ARG A 9 28.31 -10.26 -0.26
C ARG A 9 27.45 -9.40 -1.20
N GLY A 10 26.12 -9.57 -1.17
CA GLY A 10 25.18 -8.82 -2.01
C GLY A 10 24.51 -7.61 -1.33
N ASN A 11 24.54 -7.50 0.00
CA ASN A 11 23.81 -6.44 0.71
C ASN A 11 24.76 -5.36 1.25
N GLN A 12 24.60 -4.14 0.74
CA GLN A 12 25.27 -2.95 1.28
C GLN A 12 24.67 -2.60 2.65
N GLN A 13 25.52 -2.49 3.67
CA GLN A 13 25.11 -2.02 4.99
C GLN A 13 25.12 -0.50 5.05
N ILE A 14 24.06 0.09 5.61
CA ILE A 14 23.92 1.53 5.78
C ILE A 14 23.78 1.84 7.26
N ASN A 15 24.60 2.75 7.78
CA ASN A 15 24.44 3.27 9.14
C ASN A 15 23.48 4.48 9.10
N LEU A 16 22.24 4.27 9.56
CA LEU A 16 21.18 5.28 9.55
C LEU A 16 21.12 6.01 10.89
N ARG A 17 21.23 7.34 10.86
CA ARG A 17 20.88 8.21 12.00
C ARG A 17 19.41 8.62 11.87
N ALA A 18 18.60 8.23 12.85
CA ALA A 18 17.18 8.53 12.88
C ALA A 18 16.84 9.47 14.04
N PRO A 19 15.80 10.31 13.91
CA PRO A 19 15.24 11.05 15.04
C PRO A 19 14.71 10.13 16.13
N ASP A 20 14.63 10.65 17.35
CA ASP A 20 14.13 9.91 18.51
C ASP A 20 12.73 9.34 18.26
N GLY A 21 12.51 8.10 18.70
CA GLY A 21 11.23 7.39 18.57
C GLY A 21 10.92 6.87 17.16
N LEU A 22 11.66 7.25 16.10
CA LEU A 22 11.40 6.71 14.76
C LEU A 22 11.69 5.21 14.69
N HIS A 23 12.76 4.76 15.35
CA HIS A 23 13.12 3.35 15.41
C HIS A 23 11.98 2.49 16.01
N ASP A 24 11.39 2.94 17.13
CA ASP A 24 10.32 2.20 17.80
C ASP A 24 9.04 2.16 16.98
N ARG A 25 8.70 3.26 16.30
CA ARG A 25 7.57 3.32 15.36
C ARG A 25 7.73 2.31 14.21
N ILE A 26 8.93 2.19 13.64
CA ILE A 26 9.19 1.23 12.56
C ILE A 26 9.17 -0.20 13.10
N LYS A 27 9.70 -0.43 14.31
CA LYS A 27 9.66 -1.73 14.98
C LYS A 27 8.22 -2.20 15.23
N GLU A 28 7.35 -1.32 15.70
CA GLU A 28 5.93 -1.64 15.90
C GLU A 28 5.24 -1.95 14.56
N SER A 29 5.51 -1.17 13.52
CA SER A 29 5.00 -1.43 12.15
C SER A 29 5.46 -2.78 11.61
N ALA A 30 6.73 -3.12 11.79
CA ALA A 30 7.30 -4.40 11.37
C ALA A 30 6.60 -5.58 12.06
N LEU A 31 6.34 -5.48 13.36
CA LEU A 31 5.58 -6.49 14.11
C LEU A 31 4.15 -6.65 13.58
N LYS A 32 3.43 -5.54 13.35
CA LYS A 32 2.07 -5.55 12.80
C LYS A 32 2.02 -6.20 11.41
N ASN A 33 3.05 -5.99 10.60
CA ASN A 33 3.15 -6.51 9.24
C ASN A 33 3.77 -7.91 9.14
N GLY A 34 4.19 -8.51 10.27
CA GLY A 34 4.88 -9.80 10.28
C GLY A 34 6.24 -9.81 9.57
N ARG A 35 6.94 -8.66 9.55
CA ARG A 35 8.24 -8.47 8.88
C ARG A 35 9.36 -8.27 9.90
N SER A 36 10.59 -8.59 9.50
CA SER A 36 11.76 -8.13 10.24
C SER A 36 11.89 -6.61 10.12
N LEU A 37 12.57 -5.96 11.08
CA LEU A 37 12.80 -4.52 11.04
C LEU A 37 13.47 -4.09 9.72
N ASN A 38 14.48 -4.85 9.26
CA ASN A 38 15.17 -4.57 8.01
C ASN A 38 14.25 -4.74 6.80
N ALA A 39 13.40 -5.79 6.78
CA ALA A 39 12.44 -5.99 5.69
C ALA A 39 11.40 -4.86 5.63
N GLU A 40 10.95 -4.34 6.77
CA GLU A 40 10.05 -3.20 6.83
C GLU A 40 10.73 -1.90 6.35
N LEU A 41 12.00 -1.67 6.72
CA LEU A 41 12.79 -0.54 6.24
C LEU A 41 12.97 -0.59 4.72
N VAL A 42 13.41 -1.73 4.17
CA VAL A 42 13.59 -1.93 2.74
C VAL A 42 12.27 -1.71 2.00
N HIS A 43 11.17 -2.32 2.46
CA HIS A 43 9.87 -2.16 1.85
C HIS A 43 9.42 -0.69 1.79
N ARG A 44 9.62 0.07 2.87
CA ARG A 44 9.27 1.50 2.92
C ARG A 44 10.12 2.34 1.98
N LEU A 45 11.42 2.05 1.90
CA LEU A 45 12.34 2.74 1.00
C LEU A 45 11.99 2.44 -0.46
N GLU A 46 11.80 1.18 -0.83
CA GLU A 46 11.37 0.78 -2.18
C GLU A 46 10.04 1.44 -2.56
N SER A 47 9.05 1.39 -1.66
CA SER A 47 7.75 2.05 -1.88
C SER A 47 7.85 3.56 -2.06
N SER A 48 8.91 4.20 -1.54
CA SER A 48 9.12 5.65 -1.72
C SER A 48 9.67 6.01 -3.10
N PHE A 49 10.25 5.05 -3.82
CA PHE A 49 10.71 5.21 -5.19
C PHE A 49 9.67 4.77 -6.22
N GLU A 50 8.68 3.98 -5.83
CA GLU A 50 7.56 3.63 -6.70
C GLU A 50 6.84 4.92 -7.14
N PRO A 51 6.64 5.13 -8.46
CA PRO A 51 5.87 6.26 -8.91
C PRO A 51 4.48 6.17 -8.29
N SER A 52 3.98 7.31 -7.79
CA SER A 52 2.57 7.41 -7.39
C SER A 52 1.74 6.84 -8.52
N VAL A 53 1.08 5.70 -8.29
CA VAL A 53 0.18 5.08 -9.26
C VAL A 53 -1.05 5.97 -9.32
N ALA A 54 -0.93 7.09 -10.03
CA ALA A 54 -2.09 7.78 -10.54
C ALA A 54 -2.74 6.79 -11.51
N LEU A 55 -3.99 6.44 -11.24
CA LEU A 55 -4.77 5.67 -12.19
C LEU A 55 -4.67 6.37 -13.54
N ALA A 56 -4.39 5.59 -14.60
CA ALA A 56 -4.44 6.13 -15.95
C ALA A 56 -5.80 6.83 -16.12
N PRO A 57 -5.87 8.02 -16.75
CA PRO A 57 -7.12 8.78 -16.87
C PRO A 57 -8.30 7.95 -17.40
N ALA A 58 -8.02 7.02 -18.32
CA ALA A 58 -9.02 6.09 -18.85
C ALA A 58 -9.60 5.15 -17.78
N ILE A 59 -8.78 4.65 -16.84
CA ILE A 59 -9.25 3.78 -15.75
C ILE A 59 -10.06 4.58 -14.74
N ALA A 60 -9.59 5.79 -14.40
CA ALA A 60 -10.33 6.68 -13.49
C ALA A 60 -11.73 6.99 -14.04
N GLN A 61 -11.83 7.33 -15.33
CA GLN A 61 -13.09 7.58 -16.00
C GLN A 61 -14.04 6.38 -15.95
N VAL A 62 -13.54 5.17 -16.24
CA VAL A 62 -14.37 3.94 -16.19
C VAL A 62 -14.91 3.69 -14.77
N ILE A 63 -14.11 3.97 -13.74
CA ILE A 63 -14.53 3.84 -12.34
C ILE A 63 -15.62 4.86 -12.01
N ASP A 64 -15.43 6.12 -12.40
CA ASP A 64 -16.41 7.19 -12.16
C ASP A 64 -17.75 6.89 -12.82
N GLU A 65 -17.73 6.47 -14.09
CA GLU A 65 -18.92 6.06 -14.83
C GLU A 65 -19.64 4.89 -14.14
N HIS A 66 -18.90 3.90 -13.66
CA HIS A 66 -19.49 2.76 -12.95
C HIS A 66 -20.12 3.17 -11.61
N ILE A 67 -19.46 4.05 -10.85
CA ILE A 67 -19.98 4.57 -9.58
C ILE A 67 -21.29 5.32 -9.81
N GLU A 68 -21.34 6.20 -10.81
CA GLU A 68 -22.55 6.94 -11.17
C GLU A 68 -23.71 6.01 -11.54
N GLN A 69 -23.45 4.99 -12.36
CA GLN A 69 -24.45 3.99 -12.72
C GLN A 69 -24.99 3.24 -11.50
N GLN A 70 -24.11 2.81 -10.60
CA GLN A 70 -24.48 2.11 -9.37
C GLN A 70 -25.32 2.98 -8.44
N VAL A 71 -24.91 4.24 -8.24
CA VAL A 71 -25.66 5.21 -7.41
C VAL A 71 -27.05 5.45 -8.00
N ASN A 72 -27.14 5.71 -9.30
CA ASN A 72 -28.42 5.95 -9.97
C ASN A 72 -29.35 4.73 -9.91
N SER A 73 -28.81 3.54 -10.11
CA SER A 73 -29.58 2.28 -9.99
C SER A 73 -30.17 2.12 -8.58
N ARG A 74 -29.36 2.36 -7.53
CA ARG A 74 -29.81 2.29 -6.14
C ARG A 74 -30.86 3.34 -5.80
N LEU A 75 -30.68 4.58 -6.25
CA LEU A 75 -31.66 5.64 -6.03
C LEU A 75 -33.02 5.30 -6.65
N ARG A 76 -33.03 4.74 -7.86
CA ARG A 76 -34.26 4.28 -8.51
C ARG A 76 -34.94 3.16 -7.75
N ALA A 77 -34.17 2.16 -7.28
CA ALA A 77 -34.71 1.06 -6.48
C ALA A 77 -35.36 1.57 -5.18
N ILE A 78 -34.72 2.50 -4.48
CA ILE A 78 -35.26 3.12 -3.27
C ILE A 78 -36.53 3.92 -3.59
N ALA A 79 -36.52 4.73 -4.65
CA ALA A 79 -37.68 5.51 -5.06
C ALA A 79 -38.88 4.62 -5.41
N ALA A 80 -38.65 3.50 -6.10
CA ALA A 80 -39.71 2.52 -6.42
C ALA A 80 -40.27 1.84 -5.15
N GLN A 81 -39.42 1.59 -4.15
CA GLN A 81 -39.84 0.98 -2.88
C GLN A 81 -40.63 1.94 -1.98
N ILE A 82 -40.38 3.25 -2.08
CA ILE A 82 -41.08 4.30 -1.30
C ILE A 82 -42.34 4.80 -2.01
N GLY A 83 -42.33 4.90 -3.35
CA GLY A 83 -43.45 5.42 -4.16
C GLY A 83 -44.55 4.40 -4.50
N GLY A 84 -44.49 3.19 -3.96
CA GLY A 84 -45.44 2.10 -4.20
C GLY A 84 -46.57 1.97 -3.16
N ALA A 85 -46.93 3.05 -2.45
CA ALA A 85 -48.02 3.11 -1.48
C ALA A 85 -49.09 4.12 -1.90
#